data_AF-A0A949A6L7-F1
#
_entry.id   AF-A0A949A6L7-F1
#
_cell.length_a   1.000
_cell.length_b   1.000
_cell.length_c   1.000
_cell.angle_alpha   90.00
_cell.angle_beta   90.00
_cell.angle_gamma   90.00
#
_symmetry.space_group_name_H-M   'P 1'
#
loop_
_entity.id
_entity.type
_entity.pdbx_description
1 polymer ?
#
loop_
_entity_poly.entity_id
_entity_poly.type
_entity_poly.pdbx_seq_one_letter_code
_entity_poly.pdbx_strand_id
1 'polypeptide(L)'
;MKRLLLIFPLVCGSLLLALAGCSNDPLINQKRLTNVFDGVPDLPPLEQLCKDNMGDIFNTYYEERLAEAAAGSVEDEKTVVAGSSHPPYAEKNCQGCHDFKKKNLLIYPADQLCETCHVGFVKGKYIHGPVSVRDCLACHLPHSSKNKALLQESVSEICAKCHQEERLASQMHKLVMKHDMECVNCHDAHGGDTPYFLK
;
A
#
# COMPACT_ATOMS: atom_id res chain seq x y z
N MET A 1 15.36 66.86 -40.79
CA MET A 1 15.25 65.45 -41.25
C MET A 1 16.24 64.59 -40.48
N LYS A 2 15.79 63.94 -39.39
CA LYS A 2 16.57 62.92 -38.66
C LYS A 2 15.63 61.77 -38.28
N ARG A 3 16.05 60.56 -38.66
CA ARG A 3 15.40 59.28 -38.41
C ARG A 3 15.20 59.06 -36.90
N LEU A 4 14.01 58.61 -36.48
CA LEU A 4 13.81 58.01 -35.16
C LEU A 4 13.30 56.58 -35.38
N LEU A 5 14.14 55.63 -34.98
CA LEU A 5 13.92 54.19 -35.05
C LEU A 5 12.76 53.78 -34.12
N LEU A 6 11.77 53.08 -34.68
CA LEU A 6 10.80 52.28 -33.95
C LEU A 6 11.45 50.93 -33.61
N ILE A 7 11.94 50.76 -32.39
CA ILE A 7 12.26 49.45 -31.79
C ILE A 7 11.85 49.53 -30.32
N PHE A 8 11.17 48.48 -29.82
CA PHE A 8 10.51 48.26 -28.51
C PHE A 8 8.98 48.47 -28.56
N PRO A 9 8.16 47.43 -28.24
CA PRO A 9 8.41 46.45 -27.16
C PRO A 9 8.13 45.00 -27.59
N LEU A 10 9.16 44.16 -27.72
CA LEU A 10 8.99 42.71 -27.93
C LEU A 10 9.65 41.86 -26.83
N VAL A 11 10.07 42.47 -25.73
CA VAL A 11 10.84 41.79 -24.66
C VAL A 11 10.02 41.62 -23.38
N CYS A 12 8.81 42.17 -23.27
CA CYS A 12 8.01 42.06 -22.05
C CYS A 12 7.02 40.88 -22.04
N GLY A 13 6.73 40.28 -23.20
CA GLY A 13 5.73 39.19 -23.33
C GLY A 13 6.28 37.78 -23.05
N SER A 14 7.59 37.58 -23.19
CA SER A 14 8.21 36.26 -23.11
C SER A 14 8.75 35.88 -21.72
N LEU A 15 8.81 36.83 -20.77
CA LEU A 15 9.25 36.54 -19.40
C LEU A 15 8.10 36.09 -18.48
N LEU A 16 6.84 36.37 -18.84
CA LEU A 16 5.65 35.93 -18.11
C LEU A 16 5.30 34.44 -18.34
N LEU A 17 5.84 33.83 -19.38
CA LEU A 17 5.58 32.42 -19.72
C LEU A 17 6.51 31.42 -18.99
N ALA A 18 7.55 31.89 -18.29
CA ALA A 18 8.49 31.01 -17.59
C ALA A 18 8.03 30.57 -16.19
N LEU A 19 6.93 31.12 -15.66
CA LEU A 19 6.36 30.73 -14.36
C LEU A 19 5.24 29.69 -14.46
N ALA A 20 4.87 29.27 -15.68
CA ALA A 20 3.79 28.31 -15.93
C ALA A 20 4.18 26.82 -15.70
N GLY A 21 5.20 26.56 -14.89
CA GLY A 21 5.41 25.24 -14.29
C GLY A 21 4.56 25.12 -13.04
N CYS A 22 3.24 25.08 -13.18
CA CYS A 22 2.29 24.97 -12.07
C CYS A 22 2.35 23.56 -11.47
N SER A 23 3.21 23.35 -10.47
CA SER A 23 2.97 22.27 -9.53
C SER A 23 1.78 22.70 -8.67
N ASN A 24 0.74 21.88 -8.59
CA ASN A 24 -0.39 22.11 -7.65
C ASN A 24 0.00 21.82 -6.19
N ASP A 25 1.28 21.60 -5.90
CA ASP A 25 1.80 21.38 -4.56
C ASP A 25 1.78 22.70 -3.75
N PRO A 26 0.99 22.77 -2.66
CA PRO A 26 0.88 23.96 -1.83
C PRO A 26 2.21 24.37 -1.16
N LEU A 27 3.12 23.43 -0.89
CA LEU A 27 4.45 23.73 -0.30
C LEU A 27 5.38 24.38 -1.32
N ILE A 28 5.39 23.86 -2.55
CA ILE A 28 6.19 24.45 -3.64
C ILE A 28 5.67 25.86 -3.97
N ASN A 29 4.35 26.04 -3.97
CA ASN A 29 3.72 27.33 -4.23
C ASN A 29 3.96 28.34 -3.11
N GLN A 30 3.88 27.95 -1.83
CA GLN A 30 4.23 28.84 -0.71
C GLN A 30 5.67 29.34 -0.83
N LYS A 31 6.62 28.42 -1.11
CA LYS A 31 8.04 28.77 -1.27
C LYS A 31 8.27 29.72 -2.44
N ARG A 32 7.55 29.55 -3.56
CA ARG A 32 7.65 30.48 -4.70
C ARG A 32 7.06 31.84 -4.38
N LEU A 33 5.88 31.88 -3.76
CA LEU A 33 5.17 33.13 -3.48
C LEU A 33 5.91 33.96 -2.44
N THR A 34 6.42 33.35 -1.36
CA THR A 34 7.18 34.04 -0.31
C THR A 34 8.50 34.64 -0.79
N ASN A 35 9.06 34.15 -1.91
CA ASN A 35 10.26 34.73 -2.53
C ASN A 35 9.97 35.96 -3.39
N VAL A 36 8.72 36.18 -3.81
CA VAL A 36 8.32 37.23 -4.76
C VAL A 36 7.40 38.26 -4.12
N PHE A 37 6.58 37.85 -3.16
CA PHE A 37 5.57 38.67 -2.52
C PHE A 37 5.80 38.72 -1.01
N ASP A 38 5.88 39.92 -0.48
CA ASP A 38 5.86 40.16 0.97
C ASP A 38 4.42 40.01 1.49
N GLY A 39 4.25 39.39 2.67
CA GLY A 39 2.94 39.22 3.30
C GLY A 39 2.11 38.03 2.82
N VAL A 40 2.74 37.03 2.17
CA VAL A 40 2.09 35.75 1.86
C VAL A 40 1.63 35.09 3.16
N PRO A 41 0.35 34.73 3.30
CA PRO A 41 -0.16 34.06 4.50
C PRO A 41 0.60 32.76 4.77
N ASP A 42 0.81 32.46 6.05
CA ASP A 42 1.36 31.18 6.47
C ASP A 42 0.43 30.05 6.01
N LEU A 43 1.03 28.92 5.61
CA LEU A 43 0.24 27.74 5.30
C LEU A 43 -0.52 27.26 6.55
N PRO A 44 -1.71 26.66 6.34
CA PRO A 44 -2.40 26.00 7.43
C PRO A 44 -1.53 24.88 8.02
N PRO A 45 -1.83 24.43 9.25
CA PRO A 45 -1.10 23.34 9.89
C PRO A 45 -0.98 22.13 8.98
N LEU A 46 0.15 21.41 9.06
CA LEU A 46 0.44 20.26 8.20
C LEU A 46 -0.71 19.23 8.18
N GLU A 47 -1.38 19.03 9.31
CA GLU A 47 -2.55 18.15 9.40
C GLU A 47 -3.70 18.60 8.48
N GLN A 48 -3.96 19.90 8.39
CA GLN A 48 -5.00 20.48 7.55
C GLN A 48 -4.58 20.43 6.07
N LEU A 49 -3.30 20.72 5.75
CA LEU A 49 -2.77 20.54 4.40
C LEU A 49 -2.86 19.10 3.93
N CYS A 50 -2.49 18.14 4.79
CA CYS A 50 -2.65 16.73 4.50
C CYS A 50 -4.12 16.40 4.28
N LYS A 51 -5.02 16.84 5.15
CA LYS A 51 -6.46 16.59 5.04
C LYS A 51 -7.06 17.12 3.72
N ASP A 52 -6.69 18.33 3.31
CA ASP A 52 -7.29 18.98 2.14
C ASP A 52 -6.75 18.42 0.82
N ASN A 53 -5.52 17.88 0.81
CA ASN A 53 -4.87 17.41 -0.41
C ASN A 53 -4.71 15.88 -0.47
N MET A 54 -5.07 15.13 0.58
CA MET A 54 -4.88 13.68 0.64
C MET A 54 -5.63 12.95 -0.48
N GLY A 55 -6.84 13.41 -0.79
CA GLY A 55 -7.64 12.85 -1.88
C GLY A 55 -6.93 12.98 -3.22
N ASP A 56 -6.42 14.17 -3.55
CA ASP A 56 -5.76 14.44 -4.82
C ASP A 56 -4.41 13.73 -4.95
N ILE A 57 -3.63 13.67 -3.86
CA ILE A 57 -2.36 12.93 -3.82
C ILE A 57 -2.61 11.43 -4.00
N PHE A 58 -3.58 10.88 -3.28
CA PHE A 58 -3.93 9.46 -3.38
C PHE A 58 -4.48 9.11 -4.77
N ASN A 59 -5.34 9.95 -5.33
CA ASN A 59 -5.86 9.76 -6.68
C ASN A 59 -4.72 9.81 -7.70
N THR A 60 -3.79 10.75 -7.59
CA THR A 60 -2.64 10.81 -8.50
C THR A 60 -1.80 9.53 -8.44
N TYR A 61 -1.47 9.06 -7.23
CA TYR A 61 -0.79 7.78 -7.04
C TYR A 61 -1.57 6.60 -7.62
N TYR A 62 -2.88 6.56 -7.39
CA TYR A 62 -3.76 5.50 -7.89
C TYR A 62 -3.81 5.48 -9.42
N GLU A 63 -4.02 6.64 -10.06
CA GLU A 63 -4.05 6.79 -11.52
C GLU A 63 -2.68 6.46 -12.15
N GLU A 64 -1.57 6.84 -11.52
CA GLU A 64 -0.22 6.44 -11.96
C GLU A 64 -0.04 4.92 -11.90
N ARG A 65 -0.45 4.27 -10.80
CA ARG A 65 -0.39 2.81 -10.66
C ARG A 65 -1.30 2.10 -11.66
N LEU A 66 -2.49 2.64 -11.96
CA LEU A 66 -3.36 2.13 -13.03
C LEU A 66 -2.72 2.27 -14.41
N ALA A 67 -2.10 3.42 -14.70
CA ALA A 67 -1.40 3.64 -15.97
C ALA A 67 -0.21 2.69 -16.15
N GLU A 68 0.55 2.43 -15.08
CA GLU A 68 1.62 1.42 -15.08
C GLU A 68 1.09 0.00 -15.27
N ALA A 69 0.00 -0.35 -14.58
CA ALA A 69 -0.66 -1.65 -14.75
C ALA A 69 -1.20 -1.83 -16.17
N ALA A 70 -1.77 -0.78 -16.78
CA ALA A 70 -2.26 -0.80 -18.17
C ALA A 70 -1.12 -0.86 -19.21
N ALA A 71 0.07 -0.38 -18.87
CA ALA A 71 1.28 -0.50 -19.69
C ALA A 71 1.92 -1.91 -19.63
N GLY A 72 1.57 -2.71 -18.61
CA GLY A 72 1.87 -4.14 -18.55
C GLY A 72 0.73 -4.97 -19.15
N SER A 73 1.03 -6.11 -19.78
CA SER A 73 0.01 -7.07 -20.18
C SER A 73 -0.57 -7.76 -18.94
N VAL A 74 -1.58 -7.15 -18.32
CA VAL A 74 -2.35 -7.78 -17.25
C VAL A 74 -3.54 -8.48 -17.90
N GLU A 75 -3.52 -9.81 -17.84
CA GLU A 75 -4.67 -10.64 -18.19
C GLU A 75 -5.85 -10.31 -17.25
N ASP A 76 -6.91 -9.78 -17.88
CA ASP A 76 -8.31 -9.65 -17.47
C ASP A 76 -8.69 -9.87 -15.98
N GLU A 77 -9.17 -8.76 -15.40
CA GLU A 77 -9.97 -8.72 -14.18
C GLU A 77 -11.42 -9.14 -14.47
N LYS A 78 -11.87 -10.25 -13.83
CA LYS A 78 -13.19 -10.37 -13.16
C LYS A 78 -13.34 -11.76 -12.53
N THR A 79 -13.34 -11.77 -11.18
CA THR A 79 -13.97 -12.79 -10.32
C THR A 79 -13.80 -14.26 -10.74
N VAL A 80 -12.58 -14.78 -10.58
CA VAL A 80 -12.44 -16.17 -10.15
C VAL A 80 -11.76 -16.09 -8.80
N VAL A 81 -12.50 -16.36 -7.72
CA VAL A 81 -11.86 -16.69 -6.45
C VAL A 81 -11.22 -18.05 -6.67
N ALA A 82 -10.06 -18.05 -7.34
CA ALA A 82 -9.25 -19.23 -7.51
C ALA A 82 -8.74 -19.56 -6.12
N GLY A 83 -9.41 -20.52 -5.48
CA GLY A 83 -8.94 -21.08 -4.23
C GLY A 83 -7.48 -21.48 -4.34
N SER A 84 -6.77 -21.41 -3.23
CA SER A 84 -5.36 -21.79 -3.16
C SER A 84 -5.23 -23.15 -2.50
N SER A 85 -4.22 -23.91 -2.93
CA SER A 85 -3.86 -25.19 -2.35
C SER A 85 -2.40 -25.14 -1.95
N HIS A 86 -2.10 -25.58 -0.73
CA HIS A 86 -0.72 -25.61 -0.24
C HIS A 86 0.03 -26.69 -1.03
N PRO A 87 1.24 -26.42 -1.59
CA PRO A 87 1.89 -27.38 -2.49
C PRO A 87 2.04 -28.78 -1.89
N PRO A 88 2.50 -28.96 -0.63
CA PRO A 88 2.52 -30.28 0.01
C PRO A 88 1.16 -31.00 0.04
N TYR A 89 0.06 -30.27 0.18
CA TYR A 89 -1.29 -30.85 0.16
C TYR A 89 -1.74 -31.20 -1.27
N ALA A 90 -1.51 -30.31 -2.23
CA ALA A 90 -1.81 -30.55 -3.65
C ALA A 90 -1.07 -31.78 -4.19
N GLU A 91 0.18 -31.96 -3.74
CA GLU A 91 1.06 -33.08 -4.10
C GLU A 91 0.78 -34.36 -3.30
N LYS A 92 -0.20 -34.33 -2.37
CA LYS A 92 -0.55 -35.45 -1.47
C LYS A 92 0.62 -35.92 -0.60
N ASN A 93 1.57 -35.03 -0.29
CA ASN A 93 2.66 -35.29 0.63
C ASN A 93 2.20 -35.10 2.09
N CYS A 94 1.24 -35.91 2.51
CA CYS A 94 0.62 -35.80 3.83
C CYS A 94 1.64 -35.98 4.96
N GLN A 95 2.60 -36.89 4.77
CA GLN A 95 3.64 -37.23 5.75
C GLN A 95 4.67 -36.11 5.97
N GLY A 96 4.73 -35.12 5.07
CA GLY A 96 5.55 -33.92 5.26
C GLY A 96 5.08 -33.05 6.42
N CYS A 97 3.84 -33.23 6.89
CA CYS A 97 3.27 -32.51 8.04
C CYS A 97 2.67 -33.46 9.09
N HIS A 98 2.14 -34.61 8.66
CA HIS A 98 1.41 -35.53 9.53
C HIS A 98 2.19 -36.78 9.91
N ASP A 99 2.10 -37.14 11.19
CA ASP A 99 2.42 -38.49 11.68
C ASP A 99 1.16 -39.11 12.28
N PHE A 100 0.50 -39.97 11.50
CA PHE A 100 -0.76 -40.60 11.88
C PHE A 100 -0.65 -41.58 13.06
N LYS A 101 0.56 -41.83 13.57
CA LYS A 101 0.78 -42.62 14.79
C LYS A 101 0.82 -41.74 16.04
N LYS A 102 1.05 -40.43 15.90
CA LYS A 102 1.07 -39.49 17.03
C LYS A 102 -0.34 -39.05 17.39
N LYS A 103 -0.55 -38.79 18.69
CA LYS A 103 -1.85 -38.33 19.21
C LYS A 103 -2.34 -37.01 18.60
N ASN A 104 -1.42 -36.09 18.29
CA ASN A 104 -1.71 -34.80 17.66
C ASN A 104 -1.61 -34.84 16.13
N LEU A 105 -1.31 -36.00 15.55
CA LEU A 105 -1.21 -36.23 14.11
C LEU A 105 -0.18 -35.36 13.37
N LEU A 106 0.70 -34.62 14.04
CA LEU A 106 1.68 -33.71 13.41
C LEU A 106 3.12 -34.15 13.68
N ILE A 107 4.01 -33.98 12.70
CA ILE A 107 5.43 -34.34 12.85
C ILE A 107 6.16 -33.42 13.84
N TYR A 108 5.75 -32.14 13.93
CA TYR A 108 6.19 -31.12 14.88
C TYR A 108 4.98 -30.39 15.50
N PRO A 109 5.14 -29.70 16.65
CA PRO A 109 4.14 -28.74 17.14
C PRO A 109 3.75 -27.72 16.06
N ALA A 110 2.50 -27.26 16.05
CA ALA A 110 1.97 -26.41 14.97
C ALA A 110 2.73 -25.08 14.82
N ASP A 111 3.12 -24.48 15.94
CA ASP A 111 3.95 -23.27 16.02
C ASP A 111 5.37 -23.47 15.46
N GLN A 112 5.84 -24.71 15.36
CA GLN A 112 7.18 -25.04 14.85
C GLN A 112 7.15 -25.62 13.43
N LEU A 113 6.05 -26.25 13.06
CA LEU A 113 5.93 -27.01 11.82
C LEU A 113 6.11 -26.14 10.57
N CYS A 114 5.51 -24.95 10.53
CA CYS A 114 5.58 -24.10 9.34
C CYS A 114 7.02 -23.66 9.02
N GLU A 115 7.83 -23.38 10.05
CA GLU A 115 9.21 -22.91 9.91
C GLU A 115 10.19 -24.01 9.47
N THR A 116 9.80 -25.29 9.48
CA THR A 116 10.67 -26.35 8.95
C THR A 116 10.92 -26.18 7.44
N CYS A 117 10.02 -25.47 6.75
CA CYS A 117 10.13 -25.16 5.33
C CYS A 117 10.10 -23.65 5.05
N HIS A 118 9.25 -22.87 5.73
CA HIS A 118 9.14 -21.42 5.52
C HIS A 118 10.19 -20.65 6.33
N VAL A 119 11.46 -20.88 6.00
CA VAL A 119 12.59 -20.27 6.71
C VAL A 119 12.78 -18.80 6.32
N GLY A 120 13.04 -17.96 7.33
CA GLY A 120 13.38 -16.55 7.12
C GLY A 120 12.29 -15.73 6.45
N PHE A 121 11.03 -16.17 6.49
CA PHE A 121 9.91 -15.48 5.86
C PHE A 121 9.40 -14.29 6.71
N VAL A 122 9.50 -14.38 8.03
CA VAL A 122 9.25 -13.27 8.95
C VAL A 122 10.52 -12.45 9.08
N LYS A 123 10.47 -11.19 8.66
CA LYS A 123 11.62 -10.26 8.71
C LYS A 123 11.18 -8.89 9.20
N GLY A 124 12.17 -8.13 9.64
CA GLY A 124 12.03 -6.73 9.99
C GLY A 124 11.98 -6.48 11.49
N LYS A 125 12.11 -5.20 11.85
CA LYS A 125 12.11 -4.74 13.24
C LYS A 125 10.76 -4.92 13.96
N TYR A 126 9.65 -4.80 13.24
CA TYR A 126 8.30 -4.87 13.79
C TYR A 126 7.60 -6.10 13.23
N ILE A 127 7.26 -7.05 14.11
CA ILE A 127 6.57 -8.29 13.74
C ILE A 127 5.12 -8.21 14.17
N HIS A 128 4.21 -8.65 13.28
CA HIS A 128 2.79 -8.65 13.56
C HIS A 128 2.45 -9.64 14.70
N GLY A 129 1.50 -9.29 15.57
CA GLY A 129 1.20 -10.01 16.83
C GLY A 129 1.00 -11.52 16.67
N PRO A 130 0.10 -12.01 15.81
CA PRO A 130 -0.08 -13.45 15.59
C PRO A 130 1.19 -14.14 15.09
N VAL A 131 1.98 -13.44 14.28
CA VAL A 131 3.23 -13.96 13.70
C VAL A 131 4.34 -14.01 14.74
N SER A 132 4.42 -13.05 15.65
CA SER A 132 5.44 -13.01 16.72
C SER A 132 5.28 -14.15 17.72
N VAL A 133 4.07 -14.69 17.85
CA VAL A 133 3.75 -15.89 18.64
C VAL A 133 3.62 -17.17 17.81
N ARG A 134 3.99 -17.10 16.51
CA ARG A 134 4.03 -18.24 15.58
C ARG A 134 2.65 -18.90 15.36
N ASP A 135 1.58 -18.14 15.50
CA ASP A 135 0.21 -18.57 15.24
C ASP A 135 -0.17 -18.38 13.76
N CYS A 136 0.48 -19.14 12.89
CA CYS A 136 0.24 -19.08 11.44
C CYS A 136 -1.20 -19.44 11.08
N LEU A 137 -1.83 -20.29 11.91
CA LEU A 137 -3.20 -20.76 11.74
C LEU A 137 -4.24 -19.77 12.25
N ALA A 138 -3.85 -18.59 12.75
CA ALA A 138 -4.78 -17.49 12.94
C ALA A 138 -5.29 -16.94 11.59
N CYS A 139 -4.48 -17.06 10.54
CA CYS A 139 -4.79 -16.48 9.23
C CYS A 139 -4.83 -17.51 8.08
N HIS A 140 -3.98 -18.54 8.11
CA HIS A 140 -3.84 -19.48 6.99
C HIS A 140 -4.49 -20.84 7.24
N LEU A 141 -4.88 -21.51 6.14
CA LEU A 141 -5.34 -22.90 6.08
C LEU A 141 -4.24 -23.78 5.46
N PRO A 142 -3.67 -24.76 6.18
CA PRO A 142 -2.47 -25.48 5.74
C PRO A 142 -2.70 -26.48 4.60
N HIS A 143 -3.97 -26.75 4.24
CA HIS A 143 -4.33 -27.66 3.16
C HIS A 143 -4.76 -26.89 1.92
N SER A 144 -5.92 -26.26 1.97
CA SER A 144 -6.47 -25.46 0.90
C SER A 144 -7.41 -24.40 1.46
N SER A 145 -7.61 -23.34 0.69
CA SER A 145 -8.57 -22.30 0.97
C SER A 145 -9.34 -21.92 -0.30
N LYS A 146 -10.54 -21.38 -0.11
CA LYS A 146 -11.26 -20.69 -1.18
C LYS A 146 -10.62 -19.33 -1.52
N ASN A 147 -9.81 -18.76 -0.63
CA ASN A 147 -9.13 -17.49 -0.83
C ASN A 147 -7.70 -17.69 -1.34
N LYS A 148 -7.09 -16.61 -1.86
CA LYS A 148 -5.67 -16.60 -2.26
C LYS A 148 -4.76 -16.78 -1.03
N ALA A 149 -3.52 -17.22 -1.28
CA ALA A 149 -2.48 -17.35 -0.25
C ALA A 149 -2.91 -18.14 1.01
N LEU A 150 -3.82 -19.10 0.84
CA LEU A 150 -4.37 -19.96 1.89
C LEU A 150 -5.12 -19.23 3.00
N LEU A 151 -5.58 -18.00 2.78
CA LEU A 151 -6.25 -17.23 3.84
C LEU A 151 -7.58 -17.85 4.24
N GLN A 152 -7.92 -17.88 5.52
CA GLN A 152 -9.20 -18.41 6.00
C GLN A 152 -10.40 -17.62 5.45
N GLU A 153 -10.22 -16.32 5.27
CA GLU A 153 -11.23 -15.37 4.78
C GLU A 153 -10.61 -14.40 3.79
N SER A 154 -11.40 -13.47 3.24
CA SER A 154 -10.82 -12.38 2.44
C SER A 154 -9.89 -11.51 3.29
N VAL A 155 -9.00 -10.75 2.64
CA VAL A 155 -8.05 -9.88 3.34
C VAL A 155 -8.78 -8.87 4.24
N SER A 156 -9.86 -8.27 3.76
CA SER A 156 -10.62 -7.29 4.53
C SER A 156 -11.26 -7.92 5.78
N GLU A 157 -11.93 -9.06 5.61
CA GLU A 157 -12.64 -9.75 6.70
C GLU A 157 -11.68 -10.26 7.78
N ILE A 158 -10.56 -10.86 7.38
CA ILE A 158 -9.61 -11.44 8.33
C ILE A 158 -8.93 -10.37 9.18
N CYS A 159 -8.59 -9.21 8.57
CA CYS A 159 -8.05 -8.08 9.31
C CYS A 159 -9.10 -7.47 10.26
N ALA A 160 -10.36 -7.41 9.83
CA ALA A 160 -11.46 -6.86 10.62
C ALA A 160 -11.82 -7.70 11.86
N LYS A 161 -11.43 -8.98 11.91
CA LYS A 161 -11.63 -9.82 13.11
C LYS A 161 -11.01 -9.22 14.37
N CYS A 162 -9.82 -8.64 14.24
CA CYS A 162 -9.08 -8.05 15.36
C CYS A 162 -9.05 -6.52 15.30
N HIS A 163 -8.94 -5.94 14.10
CA HIS A 163 -8.81 -4.48 13.93
C HIS A 163 -10.16 -3.81 13.70
N GLN A 164 -10.98 -3.75 14.76
CA GLN A 164 -12.34 -3.22 14.76
C GLN A 164 -12.43 -1.72 15.14
N GLU A 165 -11.42 -1.19 15.83
CA GLU A 165 -11.38 0.20 16.29
C GLU A 165 -11.05 1.20 15.17
N GLU A 166 -11.20 2.49 15.47
CA GLU A 166 -10.82 3.58 14.58
C GLU A 166 -9.29 3.56 14.39
N ARG A 167 -8.87 2.95 13.27
CA ARG A 167 -7.46 2.87 12.89
C ARG A 167 -6.92 4.28 12.67
N LEU A 168 -5.67 4.51 13.07
CA LEU A 168 -4.93 5.71 12.69
C LEU A 168 -5.01 5.92 11.17
N ALA A 169 -4.97 7.17 10.72
CA ALA A 169 -5.16 7.52 9.30
C ALA A 169 -6.52 7.06 8.72
N SER A 170 -7.62 7.24 9.45
CA SER A 170 -8.98 6.84 9.03
C SER A 170 -9.40 7.39 7.65
N GLN A 171 -8.91 8.57 7.26
CA GLN A 171 -9.12 9.13 5.92
C GLN A 171 -8.45 8.29 4.82
N MET A 172 -7.23 7.80 5.05
CA MET A 172 -6.55 6.91 4.11
C MET A 172 -7.28 5.59 3.96
N HIS A 173 -7.72 4.99 5.06
CA HIS A 173 -8.51 3.76 5.00
C HIS A 173 -9.81 3.95 4.22
N LYS A 174 -10.49 5.10 4.36
CA LYS A 174 -11.69 5.41 3.54
C LYS A 174 -11.37 5.46 2.05
N LEU A 175 -10.22 6.03 1.67
CA LEU A 175 -9.80 6.08 0.27
C LEU A 175 -9.41 4.70 -0.26
N VAL A 176 -8.62 3.93 0.49
CA VAL A 176 -8.27 2.53 0.17
C VAL A 176 -9.54 1.70 -0.12
N MET A 177 -10.52 1.76 0.79
CA MET A 177 -11.78 1.03 0.61
C MET A 177 -12.63 1.55 -0.55
N LYS A 178 -12.56 2.85 -0.86
CA LYS A 178 -13.29 3.46 -1.99
C LYS A 178 -12.71 3.04 -3.35
N HIS A 179 -11.42 2.74 -3.41
CA HIS A 179 -10.70 2.35 -4.63
C HIS A 179 -10.48 0.84 -4.73
N ASP A 180 -11.27 0.03 -4.00
CA ASP A 180 -11.20 -1.44 -3.99
C ASP A 180 -9.79 -2.00 -3.72
N MET A 181 -8.97 -1.25 -2.99
CA MET A 181 -7.63 -1.68 -2.57
C MET A 181 -7.73 -2.54 -1.30
N GLU A 182 -6.87 -3.55 -1.22
CA GLU A 182 -6.73 -4.41 -0.04
C GLU A 182 -5.74 -3.84 0.96
N CYS A 183 -5.90 -4.20 2.23
CA CYS A 183 -5.00 -3.78 3.31
C CYS A 183 -3.53 -4.11 3.00
N VAL A 184 -3.30 -5.26 2.35
CA VAL A 184 -1.97 -5.75 2.01
C VAL A 184 -1.32 -5.03 0.83
N ASN A 185 -2.02 -4.11 0.15
CA ASN A 185 -1.39 -3.27 -0.86
C ASN A 185 -0.44 -2.23 -0.24
N CYS A 186 -0.70 -1.81 1.00
CA CYS A 186 0.15 -0.87 1.75
C CYS A 186 0.79 -1.51 2.98
N HIS A 187 0.14 -2.50 3.60
CA HIS A 187 0.65 -3.17 4.79
C HIS A 187 1.28 -4.53 4.48
N ASP A 188 2.32 -4.91 5.21
CA ASP A 188 2.80 -6.28 5.30
C ASP A 188 2.14 -7.00 6.48
N ALA A 189 1.41 -8.08 6.21
CA ALA A 189 0.67 -8.81 7.23
C ALA A 189 1.57 -9.62 8.18
N HIS A 190 2.85 -9.79 7.85
CA HIS A 190 3.80 -10.55 8.67
C HIS A 190 4.72 -9.65 9.49
N GLY A 191 5.16 -8.53 8.92
CA GLY A 191 6.02 -7.58 9.59
C GLY A 191 6.86 -6.76 8.63
N GLY A 192 7.63 -5.82 9.17
CA GLY A 192 8.52 -4.97 8.39
C GLY A 192 9.40 -4.09 9.25
N ASP A 193 10.21 -3.24 8.60
CA ASP A 193 11.12 -2.32 9.28
C ASP A 193 10.47 -0.99 9.67
N THR A 194 9.26 -0.74 9.18
CA THR A 194 8.49 0.49 9.45
C THR A 194 7.42 0.23 10.53
N PRO A 195 7.11 1.24 11.36
CA PRO A 195 5.94 1.17 12.24
C PRO A 195 4.65 0.90 11.45
N TYR A 196 3.71 0.18 12.06
CA TYR A 196 2.43 -0.20 11.44
C TYR A 196 2.55 -1.05 10.16
N PHE A 197 3.73 -1.64 9.94
CA PHE A 197 3.98 -2.60 8.86
C PHE A 197 3.75 -2.02 7.46
N LEU A 198 4.08 -0.75 7.23
CA LEU A 198 3.95 -0.11 5.90
C LEU A 198 5.06 -0.59 4.95
N LYS A 199 4.71 -0.88 3.70
CA LYS A 199 5.64 -1.29 2.65
C LYS A 199 6.40 -0.12 2.02
#